data_AF-A0A8T9C135-F1
#
_entry.id   AF-A0A8T9C135-F1
#
_cell.length_a   1.000
_cell.length_b   1.000
_cell.length_c   1.000
_cell.angle_alpha   90.00
_cell.angle_beta   90.00
_cell.angle_gamma   90.00
#
_symmetry.space_group_name_H-M   'P 1'
#
loop_
_entity.id
_entity.type
_entity.pdbx_description
1 polymer ?
#
loop_
_entity_poly.entity_id
_entity_poly.type
_entity_poly.pdbx_seq_one_letter_code
_entity_poly.pdbx_strand_id
1 'polypeptide(L)'
;STHGAWRYCRDYCTSKVSCYGIFLDRERKPLRIIASHRIPLQDRLWPVYMTIGFCTGVPLFSVSNFLSQIVARLGFDTVKTNLYTVAPNVVGAFCVVCVAFSSDYWGDRSCHLAACLGTTAIGFVVLACVDVTQHLQVGYFACFLLCAGGFITSPLLSTWYNNNTPDENLRAVLTPVMVATANSMGLVAANIFTEQSAPRYELASIICACFGFAGSAITLALGVWMKWDNARRDREPGVVLRAGDVATSELKEGQKSPGWRWMGGVP
;
A
#
# COMPACT_ATOMS: atom_id res chain seq x y z
N SER A 1 28.35 0.12 -5.53
CA SER A 1 27.16 -0.15 -4.71
C SER A 1 25.95 0.75 -5.03
N THR A 2 26.15 1.99 -5.51
CA THR A 2 25.07 2.96 -5.80
C THR A 2 24.39 2.82 -7.18
N HIS A 3 25.00 2.15 -8.16
CA HIS A 3 24.42 2.00 -9.51
C HIS A 3 23.25 1.00 -9.61
N GLY A 4 23.15 0.03 -8.69
CA GLY A 4 22.04 -0.94 -8.68
C GLY A 4 20.71 -0.32 -8.23
N ALA A 5 20.75 0.58 -7.25
CA ALA A 5 19.57 1.28 -6.73
C ALA A 5 18.92 2.19 -7.78
N TRP A 6 19.73 2.87 -8.60
CA TRP A 6 19.24 3.68 -9.71
C TRP A 6 18.63 2.85 -10.85
N ARG A 7 19.15 1.64 -11.11
CA ARG A 7 18.52 0.72 -12.06
C ARG A 7 17.18 0.21 -11.54
N TYR A 8 17.08 -0.22 -10.28
CA TYR A 8 15.82 -0.67 -9.71
C TYR A 8 14.77 0.44 -9.64
N CYS A 9 15.16 1.65 -9.23
CA CYS A 9 14.24 2.79 -9.18
C CYS A 9 13.82 3.24 -10.58
N ARG A 10 14.75 3.19 -11.56
CA ARG A 10 14.43 3.38 -12.98
C ARG A 10 13.46 2.31 -13.44
N ASP A 11 13.77 1.03 -13.24
CA ASP A 11 12.96 -0.13 -13.63
C ASP A 11 11.58 -0.13 -12.97
N TYR A 12 11.46 0.36 -11.74
CA TYR A 12 10.19 0.56 -11.03
C TYR A 12 9.37 1.73 -11.62
N CYS A 13 10.03 2.86 -11.91
CA CYS A 13 9.40 4.00 -12.57
C CYS A 13 9.02 3.66 -14.02
N THR A 14 9.89 2.99 -14.78
CA THR A 14 9.59 2.47 -16.13
C THR A 14 8.64 1.30 -16.07
N SER A 15 8.53 0.51 -15.01
CA SER A 15 7.48 -0.51 -14.90
C SER A 15 6.11 0.14 -14.70
N LYS A 16 6.00 1.20 -13.88
CA LYS A 16 4.76 1.98 -13.79
C LYS A 16 4.45 2.72 -15.10
N VAL A 17 5.42 3.39 -15.70
CA VAL A 17 5.24 4.16 -16.95
C VAL A 17 5.05 3.24 -18.16
N SER A 18 5.69 2.08 -18.21
CA SER A 18 5.51 1.07 -19.26
C SER A 18 4.18 0.32 -19.08
N CYS A 19 3.73 0.03 -17.86
CA CYS A 19 2.35 -0.42 -17.64
C CYS A 19 1.31 0.61 -18.12
N TYR A 20 1.55 1.90 -17.88
CA TYR A 20 0.71 2.98 -18.41
C TYR A 20 0.85 3.17 -19.93
N GLY A 21 2.05 2.97 -20.50
CA GLY A 21 2.32 3.09 -21.94
C GLY A 21 1.79 1.90 -22.75
N ILE A 22 1.87 0.68 -22.20
CA ILE A 22 1.20 -0.53 -22.74
C ILE A 22 -0.32 -0.36 -22.69
N PHE A 23 -0.85 0.39 -21.71
CA PHE A 23 -2.27 0.73 -21.62
C PHE A 23 -2.71 1.65 -22.78
N LEU A 24 -1.84 2.57 -23.23
CA LEU A 24 -2.15 3.51 -24.33
C LEU A 24 -1.94 2.90 -25.72
N ASP A 25 -1.02 1.95 -25.91
CA ASP A 25 -0.78 1.35 -27.23
C ASP A 25 -1.79 0.22 -27.58
N ARG A 26 -2.53 -0.27 -26.59
CA ARG A 26 -3.52 -1.36 -26.76
C ARG A 26 -4.97 -0.87 -26.98
N GLU A 27 -5.17 0.43 -27.18
CA GLU A 27 -6.44 1.08 -27.60
C GLU A 27 -6.89 0.72 -29.04
N ARG A 28 -6.16 -0.16 -29.74
CA ARG A 28 -6.53 -0.64 -31.10
C ARG A 28 -7.21 -2.01 -31.14
N LYS A 29 -7.69 -2.55 -30.02
CA LYS A 29 -8.61 -3.70 -30.03
C LYS A 29 -9.94 -3.27 -29.40
N PRO A 30 -11.05 -3.28 -30.17
CA PRO A 30 -12.31 -2.72 -29.73
C PRO A 30 -12.78 -3.41 -28.44
N LEU A 31 -13.39 -2.59 -27.58
CA LEU A 31 -14.05 -2.81 -26.29
C LEU A 31 -15.09 -3.96 -26.22
N ARG A 32 -14.89 -5.07 -26.95
CA ARG A 32 -15.74 -6.27 -26.93
C ARG A 32 -15.42 -7.24 -25.80
N ILE A 33 -14.29 -7.10 -25.11
CA ILE A 33 -13.89 -8.00 -24.02
C ILE A 33 -14.55 -7.62 -22.68
N ILE A 34 -14.95 -6.35 -22.50
CA ILE A 34 -15.56 -5.88 -21.24
C ILE A 34 -17.02 -6.37 -21.09
N ALA A 35 -17.70 -6.76 -22.17
CA ALA A 35 -19.12 -7.10 -22.16
C ALA A 35 -19.44 -8.62 -22.11
N SER A 36 -18.46 -9.52 -22.30
CA SER A 36 -18.77 -10.95 -22.58
C SER A 36 -18.20 -11.97 -21.60
N HIS A 37 -17.43 -11.56 -20.60
CA HIS A 37 -17.08 -12.43 -19.49
C HIS A 37 -17.52 -11.74 -18.23
N ARG A 38 -18.47 -12.37 -17.51
CA ARG A 38 -18.66 -12.12 -16.08
C ARG A 38 -17.27 -11.94 -15.50
N ILE A 39 -16.94 -10.74 -15.03
CA ILE A 39 -15.70 -10.50 -14.27
C ILE A 39 -15.70 -11.63 -13.26
N PRO A 40 -14.81 -12.63 -13.37
CA PRO A 40 -14.87 -13.73 -12.45
C PRO A 40 -14.36 -13.14 -11.15
N LEU A 41 -15.30 -12.67 -10.32
CA LEU A 41 -15.16 -12.41 -8.89
C LEU A 41 -14.87 -13.73 -8.13
N GLN A 42 -14.17 -14.64 -8.80
CA GLN A 42 -13.95 -16.04 -8.44
C GLN A 42 -12.85 -16.16 -7.40
N ASP A 43 -11.98 -15.17 -7.29
CA ASP A 43 -11.00 -15.08 -6.22
C ASP A 43 -11.68 -14.55 -4.95
N ARG A 44 -12.04 -15.45 -4.03
CA ARG A 44 -12.69 -15.13 -2.73
C ARG A 44 -11.93 -14.07 -1.89
N LEU A 45 -10.67 -13.78 -2.24
CA LEU A 45 -9.79 -12.83 -1.56
C LEU A 45 -9.81 -11.40 -2.14
N TRP A 46 -10.38 -11.18 -3.33
CA TRP A 46 -10.49 -9.86 -3.94
C TRP A 46 -11.13 -8.80 -3.00
N PRO A 47 -12.20 -9.09 -2.23
CA PRO A 47 -12.83 -8.06 -1.41
C PRO A 47 -11.99 -7.76 -0.16
N VAL A 48 -11.19 -8.73 0.31
CA VAL A 48 -10.26 -8.52 1.43
C VAL A 48 -9.16 -7.55 1.02
N TYR A 49 -8.59 -7.73 -0.17
CA TYR A 49 -7.61 -6.78 -0.71
C TYR A 49 -8.21 -5.39 -0.91
N MET A 50 -9.48 -5.28 -1.34
CA MET A 50 -10.17 -3.99 -1.44
C MET A 50 -10.35 -3.33 -0.08
N THR A 51 -10.76 -4.08 0.95
CA THR A 51 -10.87 -3.55 2.30
C THR A 51 -9.51 -3.07 2.82
N ILE A 52 -8.44 -3.81 2.56
CA ILE A 52 -7.08 -3.37 2.90
C ILE A 52 -6.72 -2.09 2.11
N GLY A 53 -7.00 -2.05 0.81
CA GLY A 53 -6.82 -0.85 -0.03
C GLY A 53 -7.59 0.37 0.47
N PHE A 54 -8.80 0.16 0.96
CA PHE A 54 -9.65 1.19 1.53
C PHE A 54 -9.07 1.71 2.86
N CYS A 55 -8.72 0.81 3.79
CA CYS A 55 -8.11 1.15 5.07
C CYS A 55 -6.74 1.82 4.92
N THR A 56 -5.97 1.45 3.90
CA THR A 56 -4.65 2.02 3.60
C THR A 56 -4.72 3.34 2.82
N GLY A 57 -5.80 3.53 2.05
CA GLY A 57 -6.05 4.76 1.29
C GLY A 57 -6.32 5.96 2.20
N VAL A 58 -7.07 5.80 3.29
CA VAL A 58 -7.38 6.92 4.22
C VAL A 58 -6.09 7.56 4.76
N PRO A 59 -5.18 6.83 5.42
CA PRO A 59 -3.94 7.41 5.93
C PRO A 59 -3.09 8.05 4.82
N LEU A 60 -2.97 7.40 3.65
CA LEU A 60 -2.13 7.87 2.56
C LEU A 60 -2.60 9.23 1.99
N PHE A 61 -3.89 9.35 1.69
CA PHE A 61 -4.46 10.60 1.18
C PHE A 61 -4.51 11.67 2.26
N SER A 62 -4.74 11.30 3.51
CA SER A 62 -4.69 12.24 4.63
C SER A 62 -3.30 12.83 4.83
N VAL A 63 -2.23 12.00 4.83
CA VAL A 63 -0.86 12.51 4.91
C VAL A 63 -0.57 13.43 3.73
N SER A 64 -0.85 13.00 2.51
CA SER A 64 -0.48 13.77 1.31
C SER A 64 -1.18 15.13 1.22
N ASN A 65 -2.47 15.20 1.58
CA ASN A 65 -3.23 16.45 1.48
C ASN A 65 -2.99 17.39 2.67
N PHE A 66 -2.76 16.86 3.87
CA PHE A 66 -2.73 17.67 5.09
C PHE A 66 -1.33 17.87 5.69
N LEU A 67 -0.27 17.27 5.12
CA LEU A 67 1.11 17.48 5.60
C LEU A 67 1.50 18.97 5.62
N SER A 68 1.18 19.72 4.57
CA SER A 68 1.48 21.16 4.51
C SER A 68 0.70 21.95 5.56
N GLN A 69 -0.56 21.57 5.82
CA GLN A 69 -1.36 22.19 6.87
C GLN A 69 -0.82 21.87 8.26
N ILE A 70 -0.38 20.64 8.52
CA ILE A 70 0.24 20.24 9.79
C ILE A 70 1.53 21.02 10.02
N VAL A 71 2.38 21.17 8.99
CA VAL A 71 3.62 21.94 9.10
C VAL A 71 3.34 23.44 9.24
N ALA A 72 2.28 23.98 8.61
CA ALA A 72 1.87 25.37 8.78
C ALA A 72 1.48 25.69 10.23
N ARG A 73 0.91 24.71 10.96
CA ARG A 73 0.54 24.84 12.37
C ARG A 73 1.73 25.02 13.31
N LEU A 74 2.95 24.72 12.85
CA LEU A 74 4.18 24.98 13.61
C LEU A 74 4.50 26.48 13.73
N GLY A 75 3.72 27.37 13.11
CA GLY A 75 3.83 28.82 13.26
C GLY A 75 4.92 29.47 12.40
N PHE A 76 5.45 28.73 11.41
CA PHE A 76 6.41 29.25 10.46
C PHE A 76 5.73 30.02 9.32
N ASP A 77 6.46 30.97 8.74
CA ASP A 77 6.04 31.66 7.52
C ASP A 77 5.71 30.66 6.38
N THR A 78 4.82 31.05 5.48
CA THR A 78 4.31 30.21 4.37
C THR A 78 5.42 29.64 3.49
N VAL A 79 6.44 30.44 3.18
CA VAL A 79 7.60 30.01 2.38
C VAL A 79 8.43 28.98 3.14
N LYS A 80 8.67 29.21 4.43
CA LYS A 80 9.42 28.27 5.29
C LYS A 80 8.65 26.97 5.49
N THR A 81 7.33 27.04 5.71
CA THR A 81 6.45 25.89 5.85
C THR A 81 6.56 24.94 4.66
N ASN A 82 6.48 25.47 3.44
CA ASN A 82 6.61 24.65 2.23
C ASN A 82 7.99 24.03 2.07
N LEU A 83 9.06 24.70 2.55
CA LEU A 83 10.40 24.12 2.55
C LEU A 83 10.51 22.97 3.56
N TYR A 84 9.89 23.10 4.73
CA TYR A 84 9.92 22.08 5.78
C TYR A 84 9.15 20.81 5.44
N THR A 85 8.20 20.83 4.50
CA THR A 85 7.52 19.62 4.01
C THR A 85 8.39 18.80 3.07
N VAL A 86 9.40 19.39 2.43
CA VAL A 86 10.30 18.68 1.51
C VAL A 86 11.12 17.62 2.24
N ALA A 87 11.65 17.94 3.43
CA ALA A 87 12.50 17.03 4.17
C ALA A 87 11.79 15.70 4.58
N PRO A 88 10.58 15.71 5.17
CA PRO A 88 9.80 14.49 5.42
C PRO A 88 9.53 13.67 4.16
N ASN A 89 9.23 14.31 3.04
CA ASN A 89 8.99 13.62 1.77
C ASN A 89 10.25 12.95 1.21
N VAL A 90 11.41 13.59 1.30
CA VAL A 90 12.70 13.01 0.87
C VAL A 90 13.06 11.80 1.73
N VAL A 91 12.87 11.89 3.06
CA VAL A 91 13.08 10.75 3.96
C VAL A 91 12.09 9.62 3.65
N GLY A 92 10.82 9.96 3.42
CA GLY A 92 9.81 8.99 2.99
C GLY A 92 10.21 8.26 1.71
N ALA A 93 10.69 8.98 0.69
CA ALA A 93 11.17 8.39 -0.56
C ALA A 93 12.35 7.44 -0.33
N PHE A 94 13.29 7.80 0.54
CA PHE A 94 14.39 6.90 0.91
C PHE A 94 13.89 5.64 1.63
N CYS A 95 12.98 5.79 2.59
CA CYS A 95 12.37 4.68 3.31
C CYS A 95 11.62 3.72 2.36
N VAL A 96 10.88 4.25 1.37
CA VAL A 96 10.22 3.44 0.34
C VAL A 96 11.22 2.55 -0.40
N VAL A 97 12.33 3.11 -0.84
CA VAL A 97 13.34 2.34 -1.57
C VAL A 97 13.94 1.26 -0.66
N CYS A 98 14.34 1.60 0.56
CA CYS A 98 14.91 0.65 1.51
C CYS A 98 13.96 -0.51 1.84
N VAL A 99 12.69 -0.20 2.13
CA VAL A 99 11.70 -1.22 2.48
C VAL A 99 11.28 -2.04 1.27
N ALA A 100 11.23 -1.47 0.07
CA ALA A 100 11.00 -2.23 -1.15
C ALA A 100 12.07 -3.31 -1.33
N PHE A 101 13.36 -2.94 -1.23
CA PHE A 101 14.45 -3.91 -1.29
C PHE A 101 14.40 -4.94 -0.16
N SER A 102 14.10 -4.52 1.06
CA SER A 102 13.96 -5.43 2.21
C SER A 102 12.81 -6.42 1.99
N SER A 103 11.66 -5.94 1.50
CA SER A 103 10.48 -6.76 1.23
C SER A 103 10.72 -7.78 0.13
N ASP A 104 11.51 -7.44 -0.89
CA ASP A 104 11.85 -8.37 -1.97
C ASP A 104 12.92 -9.39 -1.55
N TYR A 105 13.83 -9.02 -0.65
CA TYR A 105 14.84 -9.94 -0.12
C TYR A 105 14.24 -10.98 0.83
N TRP A 106 13.33 -10.57 1.73
CA TRP A 106 12.69 -11.48 2.70
C TRP A 106 11.53 -12.25 2.11
N GLY A 107 10.90 -11.75 1.04
CA GLY A 107 9.70 -12.37 0.47
C GLY A 107 8.42 -12.19 1.32
N ASP A 108 8.53 -11.64 2.54
CA ASP A 108 7.45 -11.45 3.51
C ASP A 108 6.76 -10.08 3.35
N ARG A 109 5.89 -9.98 2.35
CA ARG A 109 5.21 -8.72 1.98
C ARG A 109 4.17 -8.27 3.03
N SER A 110 3.47 -9.21 3.69
CA SER A 110 2.45 -8.87 4.69
C SER A 110 3.04 -8.19 5.93
N CYS A 111 4.20 -8.65 6.42
CA CYS A 111 4.86 -8.07 7.59
C CYS A 111 5.34 -6.65 7.35
N HIS A 112 6.00 -6.42 6.21
CA HIS A 112 6.48 -5.09 5.85
C HIS A 112 5.31 -4.12 5.67
N LEU A 113 4.21 -4.56 5.03
CA LEU A 113 3.01 -3.74 4.86
C LEU A 113 2.36 -3.40 6.20
N ALA A 114 2.21 -4.39 7.09
CA ALA A 114 1.65 -4.18 8.42
C ALA A 114 2.51 -3.27 9.31
N ALA A 115 3.84 -3.39 9.24
CA ALA A 115 4.77 -2.54 9.97
C ALA A 115 4.72 -1.09 9.47
N CYS A 116 4.63 -0.88 8.15
CA CYS A 116 4.49 0.46 7.57
C CYS A 116 3.16 1.12 7.98
N LEU A 117 2.07 0.34 7.94
CA LEU A 117 0.76 0.80 8.42
C LEU A 117 0.76 1.13 9.91
N GLY A 118 1.37 0.28 10.74
CA GLY A 118 1.52 0.53 12.17
C GLY A 118 2.34 1.79 12.44
N THR A 119 3.45 1.98 11.73
CA THR A 119 4.29 3.19 11.86
C THR A 119 3.51 4.46 11.51
N THR A 120 2.71 4.41 10.44
CA THR A 120 1.85 5.52 10.03
C THR A 120 0.77 5.80 11.07
N ALA A 121 0.13 4.74 11.59
CA ALA A 121 -0.88 4.87 12.63
C ALA A 121 -0.31 5.48 13.92
N ILE A 122 0.90 5.07 14.33
CA ILE A 122 1.62 5.67 15.47
C ILE A 122 1.88 7.17 15.20
N GLY A 123 2.28 7.55 13.99
CA GLY A 123 2.44 8.96 13.62
C GLY A 123 1.16 9.79 13.80
N PHE A 124 0.01 9.22 13.43
CA PHE A 124 -1.30 9.86 13.66
C PHE A 124 -1.70 9.89 15.14
N VAL A 125 -1.37 8.86 15.93
CA VAL A 125 -1.59 8.88 17.39
C VAL A 125 -0.76 9.97 18.05
N VAL A 126 0.50 10.12 17.67
CA VAL A 126 1.37 11.18 18.20
C VAL A 126 0.79 12.56 17.89
N LEU A 127 0.28 12.78 16.68
CA LEU A 127 -0.40 14.03 16.31
C LEU A 127 -1.71 14.26 17.06
N ALA A 128 -2.43 13.19 17.44
CA ALA A 128 -3.66 13.30 18.22
C ALA A 128 -3.39 13.61 19.70
N CYS A 129 -2.30 13.10 20.27
CA CYS A 129 -1.97 13.26 21.68
C CYS A 129 -1.14 14.51 22.00
N VAL A 130 -0.37 15.03 21.03
CA VAL A 130 0.58 16.11 21.26
C VAL A 130 0.03 17.43 20.75
N ASP A 131 0.03 18.44 21.63
CA ASP A 131 -0.17 19.82 21.22
C ASP A 131 1.04 20.32 20.42
N VAL A 132 0.86 20.41 19.10
CA VAL A 132 1.86 20.89 18.13
C VAL A 132 2.42 22.26 18.50
N THR A 133 1.65 23.08 19.23
CA THR A 133 2.03 24.41 19.69
C THR A 133 2.96 24.42 20.90
N GLN A 134 2.97 23.36 21.73
CA GLN A 134 3.83 23.26 22.91
C GLN A 134 5.11 22.46 22.61
N HIS A 135 5.05 21.50 21.68
CA HIS A 135 6.18 20.62 21.35
C HIS A 135 6.42 20.54 19.83
N LEU A 136 6.92 21.64 19.25
CA LEU A 136 7.23 21.76 17.81
C LEU A 136 8.09 20.62 17.25
N GLN A 137 9.10 20.18 18.02
CA GLN A 137 10.01 19.10 17.61
C GLN A 137 9.30 17.75 17.46
N VAL A 138 8.34 17.46 18.35
CA VAL A 138 7.61 16.19 18.34
C VAL A 138 6.60 16.16 17.20
N GLY A 139 5.92 17.29 16.93
CA GLY A 139 5.05 17.43 15.76
C GLY A 139 5.81 17.24 14.45
N TYR A 140 7.01 17.81 14.35
CA TYR A 140 7.85 17.63 13.16
C TYR A 140 8.36 16.19 13.01
N PHE A 141 8.73 15.53 14.11
CA PHE A 141 9.08 14.10 14.10
C PHE A 141 7.91 13.21 13.63
N ALA A 142 6.68 13.52 14.04
CA ALA A 142 5.50 12.80 13.59
C ALA A 142 5.30 12.89 12.06
N CYS A 143 5.61 14.04 11.45
CA CYS A 143 5.59 14.19 9.98
C CYS A 143 6.56 13.23 9.28
N PHE A 144 7.75 12.98 9.85
CA PHE A 144 8.68 11.98 9.32
C PHE A 144 8.12 10.55 9.42
N LEU A 145 7.52 10.19 10.55
CA LEU A 145 6.90 8.87 10.73
C LEU A 145 5.76 8.64 9.74
N LEU A 146 4.92 9.65 9.53
CA LEU A 146 3.82 9.60 8.57
C LEU A 146 4.31 9.38 7.13
N CYS A 147 5.32 10.13 6.70
CA CYS A 147 5.89 10.00 5.35
C CYS A 147 6.66 8.69 5.18
N ALA A 148 7.35 8.24 6.22
CA ALA A 148 8.12 7.00 6.22
C ALA A 148 7.22 5.78 6.02
N GLY A 149 6.05 5.69 6.66
CA GLY A 149 5.15 4.55 6.51
C GLY A 149 4.12 4.71 5.37
N GLY A 150 3.59 5.91 5.18
CA GLY A 150 2.44 6.16 4.29
C GLY A 150 2.74 5.82 2.84
N PHE A 151 3.86 6.32 2.31
CA PHE A 151 4.19 6.18 0.88
C PHE A 151 4.57 4.75 0.47
N ILE A 152 5.02 3.91 1.40
CA ILE A 152 5.42 2.51 1.16
C ILE A 152 4.21 1.62 0.93
N THR A 153 3.10 1.97 1.58
CA THR A 153 1.91 1.12 1.70
C THR A 153 1.25 0.88 0.33
N SER A 154 1.17 1.90 -0.52
CA SER A 154 0.60 1.82 -1.88
C SER A 154 1.35 0.84 -2.82
N PRO A 155 2.67 0.98 -3.03
CA PRO A 155 3.43 0.07 -3.90
C PRO A 155 3.50 -1.36 -3.37
N LEU A 156 3.59 -1.56 -2.05
CA LEU A 156 3.62 -2.90 -1.46
C LEU A 156 2.29 -3.64 -1.66
N LEU A 157 1.17 -2.98 -1.36
CA LEU A 157 -0.16 -3.57 -1.57
C LEU A 157 -0.38 -3.91 -3.05
N SER A 158 0.04 -3.00 -3.95
CA SER A 158 -0.08 -3.19 -5.40
C SER A 158 0.65 -4.42 -5.91
N THR A 159 1.86 -4.63 -5.40
CA THR A 159 2.68 -5.78 -5.75
C THR A 159 2.11 -7.06 -5.14
N TRP A 160 1.59 -6.99 -3.92
CA TRP A 160 1.10 -8.16 -3.19
C TRP A 160 -0.15 -8.79 -3.83
N TYR A 161 -1.17 -8.01 -4.20
CA TYR A 161 -2.34 -8.60 -4.87
C TYR A 161 -1.97 -9.07 -6.29
N ASN A 162 -1.12 -8.35 -7.01
CA ASN A 162 -0.69 -8.73 -8.36
C ASN A 162 0.05 -10.07 -8.38
N ASN A 163 0.86 -10.32 -7.36
CA ASN A 163 1.59 -11.58 -7.21
C ASN A 163 0.66 -12.75 -6.84
N ASN A 164 -0.47 -12.48 -6.19
CA ASN A 164 -1.42 -13.50 -5.76
C ASN A 164 -2.57 -13.73 -6.76
N THR A 165 -2.56 -13.04 -7.92
CA THR A 165 -3.48 -13.30 -9.03
C THR A 165 -2.70 -13.97 -10.17
N PRO A 166 -2.94 -15.26 -10.47
CA PRO A 166 -2.23 -15.96 -11.54
C PRO A 166 -2.68 -15.53 -12.94
N ASP A 167 -3.95 -15.15 -13.10
CA ASP A 167 -4.54 -14.80 -14.39
C ASP A 167 -4.18 -13.37 -14.83
N GLU A 168 -3.45 -13.24 -15.94
CA GLU A 168 -3.03 -11.94 -16.50
C GLU A 168 -4.23 -11.06 -16.89
N ASN A 169 -5.25 -11.64 -17.51
CA ASN A 169 -6.48 -10.93 -17.89
C ASN A 169 -7.23 -10.41 -16.66
N LEU A 170 -7.23 -11.19 -15.57
CA LEU A 170 -7.89 -10.80 -14.33
C LEU A 170 -7.12 -9.67 -13.63
N ARG A 171 -5.78 -9.73 -13.60
CA ARG A 171 -4.92 -8.64 -13.09
C ARG A 171 -5.15 -7.32 -13.82
N ALA A 172 -5.27 -7.38 -15.14
CA ALA A 172 -5.49 -6.20 -15.97
C ALA A 172 -6.83 -5.49 -15.66
N VAL A 173 -7.86 -6.24 -15.25
CA VAL A 173 -9.16 -5.69 -14.84
C VAL A 173 -9.18 -5.30 -13.36
N LEU A 174 -8.58 -6.09 -12.47
CA LEU A 174 -8.59 -5.83 -11.03
C LEU A 174 -7.75 -4.63 -10.62
N THR A 175 -6.57 -4.44 -11.22
CA THR A 175 -5.66 -3.33 -10.90
C THR A 175 -6.32 -1.95 -11.01
N PRO A 176 -6.97 -1.58 -12.12
CA PRO A 176 -7.62 -0.27 -12.23
C PRO A 176 -8.81 -0.11 -11.28
N VAL A 177 -9.57 -1.18 -11.02
CA VAL A 177 -10.69 -1.12 -10.05
C VAL A 177 -10.15 -0.87 -8.64
N MET A 178 -9.07 -1.56 -8.24
CA MET A 178 -8.40 -1.34 -6.95
C MET A 178 -7.89 0.09 -6.79
N VAL A 179 -7.29 0.65 -7.85
CA VAL A 179 -6.80 2.04 -7.86
C VAL A 179 -7.96 3.03 -7.79
N ALA A 180 -9.07 2.78 -8.49
CA ALA A 180 -10.27 3.61 -8.43
C ALA A 180 -10.86 3.62 -7.01
N THR A 181 -10.95 2.46 -6.36
CA THR A 181 -11.38 2.35 -4.95
C THR A 181 -10.41 3.02 -3.98
N ALA A 182 -9.09 2.96 -4.24
CA ALA A 182 -8.13 3.69 -3.41
C ALA A 182 -8.34 5.21 -3.54
N ASN A 183 -8.49 5.72 -4.76
CA ASN A 183 -8.67 7.15 -5.02
C ASN A 183 -9.98 7.72 -4.44
N SER A 184 -11.05 6.92 -4.34
CA SER A 184 -12.29 7.39 -3.70
C SER A 184 -12.10 7.71 -2.22
N MET A 185 -11.06 7.15 -1.57
CA MET A 185 -10.70 7.52 -0.19
C MET A 185 -10.14 8.93 -0.06
N GLY A 186 -9.66 9.53 -1.15
CA GLY A 186 -9.30 10.94 -1.16
C GLY A 186 -10.48 11.86 -0.83
N LEU A 187 -11.69 11.50 -1.27
CA LEU A 187 -12.92 12.23 -0.92
C LEU A 187 -13.22 12.10 0.58
N VAL A 188 -13.09 10.88 1.12
CA VAL A 188 -13.33 10.63 2.55
C VAL A 188 -12.30 11.39 3.40
N ALA A 189 -11.02 11.34 3.02
CA ALA A 189 -9.97 12.11 3.67
C ALA A 189 -10.24 13.62 3.62
N ALA A 190 -10.69 14.16 2.48
CA ALA A 190 -11.04 15.57 2.37
C ALA A 190 -12.21 15.99 3.29
N ASN A 191 -13.17 15.09 3.53
CA ASN A 191 -14.33 15.36 4.39
C ASN A 191 -14.08 15.16 5.88
N ILE A 192 -13.09 14.33 6.27
CA ILE A 192 -12.75 14.09 7.68
C ILE A 192 -12.08 15.32 8.31
N PHE A 193 -11.32 16.11 7.53
CA PHE A 193 -10.62 17.29 8.00
C PHE A 193 -11.46 18.55 7.77
N THR A 194 -12.49 18.74 8.59
CA THR A 194 -13.34 19.93 8.53
C THR A 194 -12.62 21.14 9.15
N GLU A 195 -12.81 22.35 8.59
CA GLU A 195 -12.27 23.59 9.16
C GLU A 195 -12.72 23.84 10.61
N GLN A 196 -13.89 23.32 10.97
CA GLN A 196 -14.48 23.39 12.32
C GLN A 196 -13.67 22.62 13.38
N SER A 197 -12.83 21.67 12.95
CA SER A 197 -11.95 20.87 13.82
C SER A 197 -10.55 21.48 13.98
N ALA A 198 -10.31 22.65 13.37
CA ALA A 198 -9.11 23.43 13.64
C ALA A 198 -9.12 23.94 15.10
N PRO A 199 -8.00 23.92 15.84
CA PRO A 199 -6.63 23.70 15.37
C PRO A 199 -6.02 22.31 15.66
N ARG A 200 -6.66 21.46 16.48
CA ARG A 200 -6.04 20.19 16.94
C ARG A 200 -6.33 19.00 16.02
N TYR A 201 -7.35 19.03 15.15
CA TYR A 201 -7.73 17.93 14.24
C TYR A 201 -7.68 16.53 14.90
N GLU A 202 -8.05 16.45 16.19
CA GLU A 202 -7.91 15.23 16.98
C GLU A 202 -8.76 14.11 16.40
N LEU A 203 -10.01 14.43 16.06
CA LEU A 203 -10.96 13.49 15.49
C LEU A 203 -10.42 12.91 14.17
N ALA A 204 -9.87 13.76 13.29
CA ALA A 204 -9.33 13.33 12.01
C ALA A 204 -8.11 12.41 12.18
N SER A 205 -7.23 12.77 13.10
CA SER A 205 -6.03 11.98 13.43
C SER A 205 -6.39 10.63 14.06
N ILE A 206 -7.37 10.61 14.97
CA ILE A 206 -7.89 9.38 15.59
C ILE A 206 -8.54 8.48 14.53
N ILE A 207 -9.36 9.03 13.64
CA ILE A 207 -9.98 8.26 12.54
C ILE A 207 -8.87 7.63 11.67
N CYS A 208 -7.88 8.42 11.25
CA CYS A 208 -6.77 7.92 10.43
C CYS A 208 -5.95 6.84 11.17
N ALA A 209 -5.71 7.00 12.47
CA ALA A 209 -5.05 6.00 13.30
C ALA A 209 -5.86 4.70 13.39
N CYS A 210 -7.17 4.78 13.65
CA CYS A 210 -8.06 3.63 13.69
C CYS A 210 -8.08 2.86 12.37
N PHE A 211 -8.21 3.55 11.23
CA PHE A 211 -8.14 2.93 9.91
C PHE A 211 -6.76 2.33 9.63
N GLY A 212 -5.68 2.98 10.06
CA GLY A 212 -4.31 2.47 9.95
C GLY A 212 -4.07 1.19 10.76
N PHE A 213 -4.51 1.15 12.02
CA PHE A 213 -4.43 -0.05 12.86
C PHE A 213 -5.34 -1.17 12.36
N ALA A 214 -6.57 -0.85 11.95
CA ALA A 214 -7.47 -1.83 11.35
C ALA A 214 -6.87 -2.43 10.07
N GLY A 215 -6.30 -1.59 9.20
CA GLY A 215 -5.60 -2.02 7.99
C GLY A 215 -4.39 -2.91 8.29
N SER A 216 -3.60 -2.55 9.30
CA SER A 216 -2.45 -3.35 9.77
C SER A 216 -2.91 -4.71 10.29
N ALA A 217 -3.94 -4.75 11.13
CA ALA A 217 -4.49 -5.98 11.69
C ALA A 217 -5.08 -6.91 10.61
N ILE A 218 -5.84 -6.37 9.66
CA ILE A 218 -6.40 -7.15 8.54
C ILE A 218 -5.27 -7.70 7.65
N THR A 219 -4.24 -6.89 7.39
CA THR A 219 -3.07 -7.31 6.60
C THR A 219 -2.31 -8.46 7.29
N LEU A 220 -2.08 -8.37 8.60
CA LEU A 220 -1.45 -9.44 9.37
C LEU A 220 -2.33 -10.70 9.41
N ALA A 221 -3.63 -10.55 9.63
CA ALA A 221 -4.58 -11.67 9.65
C ALA A 221 -4.58 -12.41 8.30
N LEU A 222 -4.59 -11.67 7.18
CA LEU A 222 -4.51 -12.25 5.85
C LEU A 222 -3.16 -12.92 5.60
N GLY A 223 -2.05 -12.31 6.02
CA GLY A 223 -0.71 -12.90 5.94
C GLY A 223 -0.57 -14.20 6.72
N VAL A 224 -1.10 -14.25 7.96
CA VAL A 224 -1.12 -15.46 8.79
C VAL A 224 -2.01 -16.53 8.17
N TRP A 225 -3.19 -16.16 7.66
CA TRP A 225 -4.09 -17.07 6.97
C TRP A 225 -3.45 -17.69 5.72
N MET A 226 -2.72 -16.90 4.92
CA MET A 226 -1.98 -17.39 3.75
C MET A 226 -0.90 -18.39 4.12
N LYS A 227 -0.17 -18.16 5.22
CA LYS A 227 0.78 -19.16 5.73
C LYS A 227 0.09 -20.43 6.18
N TRP A 228 -1.02 -20.30 6.89
CA TRP A 228 -1.75 -21.45 7.40
C TRP A 228 -2.31 -22.30 6.26
N ASP A 229 -2.81 -21.67 5.18
CA ASP A 229 -3.22 -22.38 3.97
C ASP A 229 -2.04 -23.03 3.25
N ASN A 230 -0.89 -22.36 3.14
CA ASN A 230 0.33 -22.94 2.60
C ASN A 230 0.78 -24.17 3.42
N ALA A 231 0.84 -24.05 4.75
CA ALA A 231 1.20 -25.14 5.66
C ALA A 231 0.19 -26.30 5.64
N ARG A 232 -1.09 -26.04 5.34
CA ARG A 232 -2.10 -27.08 5.13
C ARG A 232 -1.85 -27.83 3.82
N ARG A 233 -1.51 -27.12 2.75
CA ARG A 233 -1.20 -27.69 1.42
C ARG A 233 0.15 -28.42 1.39
N ASP A 234 1.10 -28.01 2.22
CA ASP A 234 2.41 -28.67 2.36
C ASP A 234 2.35 -29.97 3.19
N ARG A 235 1.22 -30.27 3.84
CA ARG A 235 1.00 -31.56 4.52
C ARG A 235 0.62 -32.69 3.54
N GLU A 236 0.28 -32.37 2.31
CA GLU A 236 0.08 -33.36 1.25
C GLU A 236 1.48 -33.81 0.76
N PRO A 237 1.77 -35.12 0.75
CA PRO A 237 3.13 -35.60 0.48
C PRO A 237 3.52 -35.36 -0.98
N GLY A 238 4.48 -34.46 -1.21
CA GLY A 238 5.11 -34.27 -2.52
C GLY A 238 5.62 -32.85 -2.76
N VAL A 239 6.84 -32.57 -2.29
CA VAL A 239 7.64 -31.35 -2.56
C VAL A 239 7.20 -30.07 -1.83
N VAL A 240 8.09 -29.51 -1.01
CA VAL A 240 7.98 -28.14 -0.48
C VAL A 240 8.29 -27.18 -1.63
N LEU A 241 7.25 -26.71 -2.32
CA LEU A 241 7.38 -25.77 -3.44
C LEU A 241 7.31 -24.34 -2.91
N ARG A 242 8.22 -23.45 -3.32
CA ARG A 242 8.02 -22.00 -3.11
C ARG A 242 7.16 -21.46 -4.25
N ALA A 243 6.42 -20.39 -3.98
CA ALA A 243 5.58 -19.74 -5.01
C ALA A 243 6.37 -19.26 -6.26
N GLY A 244 7.70 -19.13 -6.16
CA GLY A 244 8.59 -18.83 -7.30
C GLY A 244 9.10 -20.05 -8.07
N ASP A 245 8.91 -21.27 -7.56
CA ASP A 245 9.48 -22.49 -8.15
C ASP A 245 8.55 -23.16 -9.17
N VAL A 246 7.27 -22.75 -9.22
CA VAL A 246 6.26 -23.29 -10.15
C VAL A 246 6.03 -22.31 -11.31
N ALA A 247 6.23 -22.78 -12.54
CA ALA A 247 6.00 -21.96 -13.73
C ALA A 247 4.52 -21.56 -13.83
N THR A 248 4.23 -20.28 -14.10
CA THR A 248 2.86 -19.76 -14.22
C THR A 248 2.04 -20.50 -15.29
N SER A 249 2.70 -21.13 -16.27
CA SER A 249 2.09 -22.00 -17.30
C SER A 249 1.50 -23.31 -16.76
N GLU A 250 1.94 -23.78 -15.59
CA GLU A 250 1.43 -24.99 -14.92
C GLU A 250 0.22 -24.69 -14.02
N LEU A 251 0.00 -23.42 -13.68
CA LEU A 251 -1.12 -22.95 -12.84
C LEU A 251 -2.38 -22.62 -13.66
N LYS A 252 -2.74 -23.48 -14.64
CA LYS A 252 -3.90 -23.25 -15.54
C LYS A 252 -5.24 -23.16 -14.82
N GLU A 253 -5.36 -23.75 -13.63
CA GLU A 253 -6.56 -23.70 -12.78
C GLU A 253 -6.50 -22.59 -11.70
N GLY A 254 -5.49 -21.72 -11.76
CA GLY A 254 -5.30 -20.62 -10.83
C GLY A 254 -5.13 -21.08 -9.39
N GLN A 255 -5.87 -20.46 -8.47
CA GLN A 255 -5.80 -20.70 -7.01
C GLN A 255 -6.20 -22.13 -6.57
N LYS A 256 -6.87 -22.88 -7.46
CA LYS A 256 -7.32 -24.27 -7.21
C LYS A 256 -6.26 -25.31 -7.58
N SER A 257 -5.20 -24.90 -8.29
CA SER A 257 -4.15 -25.83 -8.71
C SER A 257 -3.39 -26.43 -7.51
N PRO A 258 -2.98 -27.71 -7.56
CA PRO A 258 -2.25 -28.38 -6.47
C PRO A 258 -0.92 -27.71 -6.12
N GLY A 259 -0.25 -27.13 -7.13
CA GLY A 259 1.02 -26.41 -6.98
C GLY A 259 0.89 -24.97 -6.49
N TRP A 260 -0.33 -24.45 -6.27
CA TRP A 260 -0.51 -23.06 -5.82
C TRP A 260 0.02 -22.85 -4.40
N ARG A 261 0.81 -21.79 -4.22
CA ARG A 261 1.29 -21.30 -2.92
C ARG A 261 1.15 -19.78 -2.87
N TRP A 262 0.64 -19.28 -1.76
CA TRP A 262 0.46 -17.83 -1.54
C TRP A 262 1.81 -17.14 -1.38
N MET A 263 1.96 -15.97 -2.00
CA MET A 263 3.13 -15.11 -1.84
C MET A 263 2.93 -14.10 -0.70
N GLY A 264 3.95 -13.99 0.17
CA GLY A 264 4.02 -12.94 1.18
C GLY A 264 3.38 -13.25 2.52
N GLY A 265 3.47 -14.50 3.00
CA GLY A 265 3.16 -14.83 4.39
C GLY A 265 4.13 -14.16 5.38
N VAL A 266 3.76 -14.12 6.66
CA VAL A 266 4.64 -13.70 7.79
C VAL A 266 5.85 -14.68 7.89
N PRO A 267 7.02 -14.42 8.49
CA PRO A 267 8.04 -15.47 8.72
C PRO A 267 7.66 -16.47 9.82
#